data_AF-A0A6P2B806-F1
#
_entry.id   AF-A0A6P2B806-F1
#
_cell.length_a   1.000
_cell.length_b   1.000
_cell.length_c   1.000
_cell.angle_alpha   90.00
_cell.angle_beta   90.00
_cell.angle_gamma   90.00
#
_symmetry.space_group_name_H-M   'P 1'
#
loop_
_entity.id
_entity.type
_entity.pdbx_description
1 polymer ?
#
loop_
_entity_poly.entity_id
_entity_poly.type
_entity_poly.pdbx_seq_one_letter_code
_entity_poly.pdbx_strand_id
1 'polypeptide(L)'
;MDYSIIGKIQKAKQYAQEPERVTFNSFQVEFRGNNNTYTMTLSPDGWECTCPGYQKYAICPHIMTLEKLFAPMLKRERLPYANGQNVVSDVEKSNQYAEETDRITFLSFNLTFESGHNTHTITYENGQWDCDNPYFRTHGVCSNTMAMEHLLKGMVKPVSLPTRHDQ
;
A
#
# COMPACT_ATOMS: atom_id res chain seq x y z
N MET A 1 -2.35 -22.99 21.87
CA MET A 1 -1.59 -22.07 21.00
C MET A 1 -1.31 -22.86 19.74
N ASP A 2 -1.99 -22.56 18.63
CA ASP A 2 -1.81 -23.33 17.40
C ASP A 2 -0.40 -23.09 16.85
N TYR A 3 0.47 -24.10 16.91
CA TYR A 3 1.84 -24.05 16.40
C TYR A 3 1.91 -23.56 14.93
N SER A 4 0.80 -23.67 14.18
CA SER A 4 0.66 -23.17 12.82
C SER A 4 0.76 -21.63 12.71
N ILE A 5 0.27 -20.86 13.69
CA ILE A 5 0.26 -19.39 13.62
C ILE A 5 1.66 -18.79 13.83
N ILE A 6 2.48 -19.41 14.69
CA ILE A 6 3.84 -18.93 14.98
C ILE A 6 4.68 -18.91 13.71
N GLY A 7 4.64 -20.00 12.93
CA GLY A 7 5.32 -20.08 11.64
C GLY A 7 4.81 -19.05 10.63
N LYS A 8 3.51 -18.73 10.65
CA LYS A 8 2.92 -17.68 9.79
C LYS A 8 3.41 -16.29 10.17
N ILE A 9 3.52 -15.99 11.46
CA ILE A 9 4.05 -14.72 11.97
C ILE A 9 5.53 -14.57 11.60
N GLN A 10 6.34 -15.62 11.74
CA GLN A 10 7.75 -15.59 11.34
C GLN A 10 7.91 -15.32 9.84
N LYS A 11 7.13 -16.01 9.00
CA LYS A 11 7.11 -15.77 7.55
C LYS A 11 6.66 -14.35 7.21
N ALA A 12 5.65 -13.83 7.88
CA ALA A 12 5.18 -12.46 7.67
C ALA A 12 6.27 -11.42 7.94
N LYS A 13 7.01 -11.59 9.04
CA LYS A 13 8.15 -10.73 9.38
C LYS A 13 9.25 -10.79 8.33
N GLN A 14 9.54 -11.98 7.82
CA GLN A 14 10.50 -12.16 6.73
C GLN A 14 10.01 -11.44 5.46
N TYR A 15 8.80 -11.74 4.99
CA TYR A 15 8.27 -11.16 3.74
C TYR A 15 8.12 -9.64 3.79
N ALA A 16 7.88 -9.06 4.98
CA ALA A 16 7.85 -7.60 5.14
C ALA A 16 9.22 -6.93 4.93
N GLN A 17 10.32 -7.68 4.92
CA GLN A 17 11.66 -7.18 4.55
C GLN A 17 11.96 -7.32 3.05
N GLU A 18 11.05 -7.92 2.28
CA GLU A 18 11.22 -8.26 0.87
C GLU A 18 10.07 -7.63 0.05
N PRO A 19 9.96 -6.28 0.01
CA PRO A 19 8.82 -5.58 -0.59
C PRO A 19 8.67 -5.84 -2.11
N GLU A 20 9.72 -6.25 -2.80
CA GLU A 20 9.69 -6.67 -4.21
C GLU A 20 8.78 -7.88 -4.49
N ARG A 21 8.40 -8.62 -3.43
CA ARG A 21 7.39 -9.69 -3.52
C ARG A 21 5.99 -9.17 -3.81
N VAL A 22 5.75 -7.89 -3.59
CA VAL A 22 4.44 -7.26 -3.71
C VAL A 22 4.37 -6.53 -5.04
N THR A 23 3.25 -6.66 -5.73
CA THR A 23 2.91 -5.81 -6.87
C THR A 23 1.52 -5.24 -6.66
N PHE A 24 1.42 -3.92 -6.53
CA PHE A 24 0.13 -3.25 -6.60
C PHE A 24 -0.41 -3.30 -8.04
N ASN A 25 -1.56 -3.95 -8.22
CA ASN A 25 -2.27 -3.95 -9.49
C ASN A 25 -3.15 -2.70 -9.61
N SER A 26 -3.81 -2.34 -8.50
CA SER A 26 -4.55 -1.09 -8.34
C SER A 26 -4.68 -0.73 -6.86
N PHE A 27 -4.88 0.56 -6.58
CA PHE A 27 -5.28 1.01 -5.24
C PHE A 27 -5.96 2.37 -5.28
N GLN A 28 -6.65 2.68 -4.20
CA GLN A 28 -7.16 4.01 -3.90
C GLN A 28 -6.72 4.41 -2.48
N VAL A 29 -6.21 5.64 -2.35
CA VAL A 29 -5.83 6.22 -1.05
C VAL A 29 -6.46 7.60 -0.86
N GLU A 30 -6.73 7.95 0.38
CA GLU A 30 -6.81 9.35 0.82
C GLU A 30 -5.43 9.83 1.24
N PHE A 31 -5.06 11.02 0.76
CA PHE A 31 -3.79 11.66 1.02
C PHE A 31 -4.02 13.03 1.65
N ARG A 32 -3.62 13.19 2.92
CA ARG A 32 -3.69 14.46 3.63
C ARG A 32 -2.50 15.35 3.25
N GLY A 33 -2.71 16.24 2.29
CA GLY A 33 -1.76 17.31 1.95
C GLY A 33 -1.72 18.41 3.01
N ASN A 34 -0.98 19.48 2.75
CA ASN A 34 -0.86 20.60 3.71
C ASN A 34 -2.16 21.38 3.89
N ASN A 35 -2.96 21.49 2.83
CA ASN A 35 -4.12 22.39 2.80
C ASN A 35 -5.45 21.64 2.68
N ASN A 36 -5.43 20.39 2.22
CA ASN A 36 -6.63 19.60 1.96
C ASN A 36 -6.27 18.11 1.88
N THR A 37 -7.30 17.27 1.90
CA THR A 37 -7.20 15.84 1.60
C THR A 37 -7.57 15.59 0.15
N TYR A 38 -6.80 14.74 -0.52
CA TYR A 38 -7.00 14.38 -1.92
C TYR A 38 -7.17 12.87 -2.05
N THR A 39 -8.00 12.45 -3.00
CA THR A 39 -8.09 11.04 -3.37
C THR A 39 -7.08 10.79 -4.49
N MET A 40 -6.34 9.69 -4.36
CA MET A 40 -5.43 9.22 -5.38
C MET A 40 -5.79 7.80 -5.78
N THR A 41 -5.69 7.51 -7.06
CA THR A 41 -5.93 6.18 -7.61
C THR A 41 -4.73 5.74 -8.43
N LEU A 42 -4.34 4.49 -8.27
CA LEU A 42 -3.52 3.75 -9.21
C LEU A 42 -4.43 2.73 -9.90
N SER A 43 -4.58 2.83 -11.23
CA SER A 43 -5.30 1.87 -12.05
C SER A 43 -4.39 1.32 -13.16
N PRO A 44 -4.85 0.32 -13.95
CA PRO A 44 -4.13 -0.10 -15.15
C PRO A 44 -3.85 1.04 -16.14
N ASP A 45 -4.73 2.04 -16.19
CA ASP A 45 -4.63 3.18 -17.11
C ASP A 45 -3.63 4.25 -16.65
N GLY A 46 -3.29 4.28 -15.35
CA GLY A 46 -2.33 5.24 -14.84
C GLY A 46 -2.55 5.65 -13.39
N TRP A 47 -1.96 6.79 -13.06
CA TRP A 47 -2.21 7.50 -11.82
C TRP A 47 -3.36 8.47 -12.01
N GLU A 48 -4.08 8.76 -10.94
CA GLU A 48 -5.01 9.88 -10.85
C GLU A 48 -4.89 10.53 -9.48
N CYS A 49 -5.00 11.85 -9.42
CA CYS A 49 -5.03 12.59 -8.17
C CYS A 49 -5.99 13.78 -8.26
N THR A 50 -6.83 13.96 -7.25
CA THR A 50 -7.81 15.06 -7.23
C THR A 50 -7.18 16.43 -6.94
N CYS A 51 -5.87 16.52 -6.72
CA CYS A 51 -5.22 17.79 -6.42
C CYS A 51 -5.07 18.70 -7.66
N PRO A 52 -5.13 20.04 -7.50
CA PRO A 52 -5.01 20.96 -8.63
C PRO A 52 -3.69 20.85 -9.42
N GLY A 53 -2.60 20.46 -8.74
CA GLY A 53 -1.30 20.25 -9.39
C GLY A 53 -1.35 19.14 -10.43
N TYR A 54 -1.96 18.00 -10.08
CA TYR A 54 -2.12 16.88 -11.01
C TYR A 54 -3.03 17.25 -12.19
N GLN A 55 -4.16 17.91 -11.94
CA GLN A 55 -5.07 18.33 -13.01
C GLN A 55 -4.41 19.25 -14.04
N LYS A 56 -3.38 20.00 -13.63
CA LYS A 56 -2.62 20.91 -14.51
C LYS A 56 -1.43 20.24 -15.19
N TYR A 57 -0.73 19.35 -14.50
CA TYR A 57 0.59 18.86 -14.91
C TYR A 57 0.65 17.34 -15.15
N ALA A 58 -0.41 16.59 -14.83
CA ALA A 58 -0.44 15.12 -14.79
C ALA A 58 0.62 14.50 -13.87
N ILE A 59 1.25 15.29 -12.99
CA ILE A 59 2.18 14.89 -11.95
C ILE A 59 2.05 15.86 -10.78
N CYS A 60 2.27 15.38 -9.56
CA CYS A 60 2.17 16.20 -8.35
C CYS A 60 3.02 15.60 -7.21
N PRO A 61 3.27 16.36 -6.13
CA PRO A 61 4.02 15.87 -4.97
C PRO A 61 3.47 14.58 -4.37
N HIS A 62 2.15 14.42 -4.36
CA HIS A 62 1.51 13.24 -3.77
C HIS A 62 1.83 11.96 -4.56
N ILE A 63 1.77 12.00 -5.90
CA ILE A 63 2.17 10.86 -6.74
C ILE A 63 3.66 10.58 -6.54
N MET A 64 4.49 11.62 -6.53
CA MET A 64 5.92 11.48 -6.29
C MET A 64 6.22 10.81 -4.94
N THR A 65 5.43 11.10 -3.90
CA THR A 65 5.53 10.43 -2.60
C THR A 65 5.22 8.94 -2.71
N LEU A 66 4.12 8.56 -3.36
CA LEU A 66 3.75 7.15 -3.51
C LEU A 66 4.72 6.38 -4.40
N GLU A 67 5.23 6.98 -5.47
CA GLU A 67 6.29 6.41 -6.30
C GLU A 67 7.63 6.27 -5.57
N LYS A 68 7.88 7.10 -4.55
CA LYS A 68 9.04 6.98 -3.68
C LYS A 68 8.87 5.84 -2.68
N LEU A 69 7.76 5.84 -1.94
CA LEU A 69 7.46 4.86 -0.88
C LEU A 69 7.29 3.45 -1.43
N PHE A 70 6.61 3.32 -2.57
CA PHE A 70 6.23 2.03 -3.12
C PHE A 70 7.03 1.63 -4.36
N ALA A 71 8.19 2.25 -4.58
CA ALA A 71 9.07 1.95 -5.72
C ALA A 71 9.25 0.44 -6.01
N PRO A 72 9.58 -0.44 -5.04
CA PRO A 72 9.74 -1.88 -5.32
C PRO A 72 8.42 -2.60 -5.62
N MET A 73 7.27 -1.98 -5.33
CA MET A 73 5.93 -2.58 -5.42
C MET A 73 5.14 -2.12 -6.65
N LEU A 74 5.72 -1.24 -7.48
CA LEU A 74 5.08 -0.65 -8.65
C LEU A 74 5.72 -1.23 -9.92
N LYS A 75 4.94 -1.93 -10.74
CA LYS A 75 5.37 -2.41 -12.07
C LYS A 75 5.16 -1.35 -13.16
N ARG A 76 5.62 -0.13 -12.91
CA ARG A 76 5.57 0.97 -13.89
C ARG A 76 6.72 1.95 -13.65
N GLU A 77 7.10 2.64 -14.72
CA GLU A 77 8.05 3.73 -14.62
C GLU A 77 7.44 4.92 -13.86
N ARG A 78 8.32 5.73 -13.26
CA ARG A 78 7.92 6.97 -12.62
C ARG A 78 7.40 7.96 -13.66
N LEU A 79 6.38 8.73 -13.29
CA LEU A 79 5.91 9.80 -14.16
C LEU A 79 7.00 10.86 -14.38
N PRO A 80 7.16 11.36 -15.62
CA PRO A 80 8.11 12.42 -15.91
C PRO A 80 7.63 13.76 -15.33
N TYR A 81 8.57 14.68 -15.12
CA TYR A 81 8.23 16.07 -14.79
C TYR A 81 7.59 16.78 -15.98
N ALA A 82 6.68 17.71 -15.69
CA ALA A 82 6.00 18.51 -16.69
C ALA A 82 6.65 19.89 -16.88
N ASN A 83 6.56 20.44 -18.10
CA ASN A 83 7.00 21.79 -18.38
C ASN A 83 6.21 22.82 -17.55
N GLY A 84 6.93 23.73 -16.88
CA GLY A 84 6.33 24.78 -16.04
C GLY A 84 5.82 24.29 -14.68
N GLN A 85 6.14 23.07 -14.27
CA GLN A 85 5.95 22.57 -12.91
C GLN A 85 6.99 23.18 -11.96
N ASN A 86 6.63 23.46 -10.72
CA ASN A 86 7.58 23.83 -9.67
C ASN A 86 8.23 22.58 -9.07
N VAL A 87 9.11 21.94 -9.85
CA VAL A 87 9.70 20.64 -9.51
C VAL A 87 10.45 20.68 -8.17
N VAL A 88 11.17 21.76 -7.87
CA VAL A 88 11.92 21.87 -6.60
C VAL A 88 10.99 21.80 -5.40
N SER A 89 9.96 22.65 -5.36
CA SER A 89 8.97 22.63 -4.27
C SER A 89 8.22 21.31 -4.18
N ASP A 90 7.94 20.70 -5.34
CA ASP A 90 7.21 19.44 -5.38
C ASP A 90 8.05 18.26 -4.85
N VAL A 91 9.34 18.22 -5.17
CA VAL A 91 10.29 17.25 -4.61
C VAL A 91 10.46 17.44 -3.10
N GLU A 92 10.58 18.68 -2.62
CA GLU A 92 10.67 18.98 -1.18
C GLU A 92 9.46 18.46 -0.42
N LYS A 93 8.24 18.77 -0.91
CA LYS A 93 6.99 18.25 -0.33
C LYS A 93 6.94 16.73 -0.39
N SER A 94 7.32 16.13 -1.52
CA SER A 94 7.32 14.68 -1.66
C SER A 94 8.24 14.01 -0.64
N ASN A 95 9.43 14.57 -0.42
CA ASN A 95 10.37 14.11 0.59
C ASN A 95 9.80 14.24 2.01
N GLN A 96 9.19 15.39 2.33
CA GLN A 96 8.51 15.58 3.62
C GLN A 96 7.42 14.52 3.83
N TYR A 97 6.51 14.35 2.87
CA TYR A 97 5.38 13.45 3.02
C TYR A 97 5.78 11.97 3.10
N ALA A 98 6.92 11.59 2.51
CA ALA A 98 7.45 10.24 2.62
C ALA A 98 7.89 9.89 4.05
N GLU A 99 8.29 10.89 4.86
CA GLU A 99 8.59 10.70 6.28
C GLU A 99 7.31 10.71 7.16
N GLU A 100 6.24 11.31 6.66
CA GLU A 100 4.95 11.51 7.36
C GLU A 100 3.87 10.55 6.82
N THR A 101 4.15 9.25 6.91
CA THR A 101 3.32 8.18 6.34
C THR A 101 1.88 8.11 6.88
N ASP A 102 1.62 8.69 8.06
CA ASP A 102 0.28 8.83 8.64
C ASP A 102 -0.66 9.75 7.83
N ARG A 103 -0.12 10.47 6.84
CA ARG A 103 -0.91 11.24 5.88
C ARG A 103 -1.64 10.38 4.86
N ILE A 104 -1.25 9.13 4.71
CA ILE A 104 -1.73 8.23 3.66
C ILE A 104 -2.65 7.21 4.30
N THR A 105 -3.89 7.12 3.83
CA THR A 105 -4.85 6.10 4.25
C THR A 105 -5.32 5.33 3.04
N PHE A 106 -5.10 4.03 3.00
CA PHE A 106 -5.67 3.17 1.98
C PHE A 106 -7.18 3.03 2.19
N LEU A 107 -7.93 3.30 1.12
CA LEU A 107 -9.35 2.99 1.01
C LEU A 107 -9.53 1.59 0.45
N SER A 108 -8.80 1.28 -0.63
CA SER A 108 -8.83 -0.04 -1.26
C SER A 108 -7.53 -0.37 -1.97
N PHE A 109 -7.26 -1.66 -2.16
CA PHE A 109 -6.24 -2.12 -3.09
C PHE A 109 -6.50 -3.55 -3.59
N ASN A 110 -5.95 -3.83 -4.76
CA ASN A 110 -5.75 -5.17 -5.28
C ASN A 110 -4.25 -5.34 -5.58
N LEU A 111 -3.65 -6.40 -5.03
CA LEU A 111 -2.23 -6.68 -5.23
C LEU A 111 -1.97 -8.16 -5.46
N THR A 112 -0.85 -8.42 -6.11
CA THR A 112 -0.26 -9.75 -6.27
C THR A 112 0.89 -9.90 -5.28
N PHE A 113 0.92 -11.01 -4.56
CA PHE A 113 1.93 -11.31 -3.54
C PHE A 113 2.66 -12.61 -3.86
N GLU A 114 3.98 -12.56 -4.01
CA GLU A 114 4.83 -13.72 -4.28
C GLU A 114 5.29 -14.40 -2.99
N SER A 115 4.68 -15.52 -2.63
CA SER A 115 4.98 -16.29 -1.41
C SER A 115 5.69 -17.61 -1.73
N GLY A 116 7.00 -17.54 -1.95
CA GLY A 116 7.80 -18.71 -2.36
C GLY A 116 7.45 -19.14 -3.80
N HIS A 117 6.86 -20.33 -3.97
CA HIS A 117 6.52 -20.89 -5.29
C HIS A 117 5.11 -20.52 -5.79
N ASN A 118 4.30 -19.86 -4.96
CA ASN A 118 2.93 -19.50 -5.31
C ASN A 118 2.75 -17.98 -5.24
N THR A 119 1.90 -17.46 -6.13
CA THR A 119 1.39 -16.11 -6.07
C THR A 119 -0.03 -16.11 -5.49
N HIS A 120 -0.34 -15.07 -4.74
CA HIS A 120 -1.64 -14.88 -4.12
C HIS A 120 -2.17 -13.49 -4.40
N THR A 121 -3.46 -13.38 -4.66
CA THR A 121 -4.16 -12.11 -4.70
C THR A 121 -4.54 -11.71 -3.28
N ILE A 122 -4.22 -10.46 -2.91
CA ILE A 122 -4.72 -9.83 -1.68
C ILE A 122 -5.57 -8.64 -2.10
N THR A 123 -6.74 -8.53 -1.49
CA THR A 123 -7.58 -7.34 -1.60
C THR A 123 -7.80 -6.70 -0.24
N TYR A 124 -8.03 -5.41 -0.27
CA TYR A 124 -8.43 -4.63 0.88
C TYR A 124 -9.50 -3.64 0.46
N GLU A 125 -10.53 -3.48 1.28
CA GLU A 125 -11.61 -2.52 1.08
C GLU A 125 -12.09 -2.00 2.45
N ASN A 126 -11.83 -0.72 2.74
CA ASN A 126 -12.32 0.01 3.92
C ASN A 126 -12.05 -0.67 5.29
N GLY A 127 -10.97 -1.44 5.39
CA GLY A 127 -10.58 -2.17 6.59
C GLY A 127 -10.83 -3.68 6.54
N GLN A 128 -11.48 -4.15 5.49
CA GLN A 128 -11.69 -5.57 5.25
C GLN A 128 -10.58 -6.11 4.37
N TRP A 129 -9.89 -7.13 4.84
CA TRP A 129 -8.85 -7.84 4.10
C TRP A 129 -9.44 -9.11 3.47
N ASP A 130 -9.01 -9.48 2.28
CA ASP A 130 -9.18 -10.82 1.72
C ASP A 130 -7.89 -11.34 1.09
N CYS A 131 -7.71 -12.65 1.10
CA CYS A 131 -6.61 -13.31 0.42
C CYS A 131 -7.06 -14.68 -0.11
N ASP A 132 -6.69 -15.00 -1.35
CA ASP A 132 -6.99 -16.30 -1.96
C ASP A 132 -6.20 -17.48 -1.34
N ASN A 133 -5.26 -17.21 -0.42
CA ASN A 133 -4.54 -18.24 0.29
C ASN A 133 -5.50 -19.11 1.13
N PRO A 134 -5.46 -20.46 1.00
CA PRO A 134 -6.38 -21.34 1.75
C PRO A 134 -6.35 -21.17 3.27
N TYR A 135 -5.20 -20.75 3.83
CA TYR A 135 -5.07 -20.48 5.26
C TYR A 135 -5.89 -19.25 5.67
N PHE A 136 -5.97 -18.22 4.81
CA PHE A 136 -6.78 -17.04 5.07
C PHE A 136 -8.27 -17.38 5.14
N ARG A 137 -8.76 -18.22 4.20
CA ARG A 137 -10.17 -18.65 4.15
C ARG A 137 -10.67 -19.31 5.44
N THR A 138 -9.76 -19.92 6.20
CA THR A 138 -10.08 -20.63 7.44
C THR A 138 -9.82 -19.80 8.70
N HIS A 139 -8.89 -18.84 8.66
CA HIS A 139 -8.44 -18.12 9.87
C HIS A 139 -8.69 -16.60 9.83
N GLY A 140 -9.08 -16.02 8.68
CA GLY A 140 -9.19 -14.57 8.49
C GLY A 140 -7.85 -13.83 8.47
N VAL A 141 -6.74 -14.57 8.50
CA VAL A 141 -5.36 -14.03 8.50
C VAL A 141 -4.42 -15.02 7.85
N CYS A 142 -3.37 -14.55 7.16
CA CYS A 142 -2.28 -15.38 6.66
C CYS A 142 -0.94 -14.62 6.72
N SER A 143 0.16 -15.30 6.39
CA SER A 143 1.49 -14.67 6.35
C SER A 143 1.57 -13.48 5.41
N ASN A 144 0.80 -13.51 4.31
CA ASN A 144 0.88 -12.48 3.27
C ASN A 144 0.13 -11.22 3.71
N THR A 145 -1.06 -11.35 4.31
CA THR A 145 -1.81 -10.20 4.85
C THR A 145 -1.09 -9.58 6.04
N MET A 146 -0.50 -10.38 6.93
CA MET A 146 0.33 -9.86 8.03
C MET A 146 1.59 -9.14 7.53
N ALA A 147 2.26 -9.66 6.49
CA ALA A 147 3.40 -8.98 5.88
C ALA A 147 2.99 -7.63 5.28
N MET A 148 1.84 -7.60 4.59
CA MET A 148 1.34 -6.37 4.00
C MET A 148 0.91 -5.34 5.06
N GLU A 149 0.30 -5.78 6.16
CA GLU A 149 0.02 -4.91 7.31
C GLU A 149 1.30 -4.29 7.88
N HIS A 150 2.39 -5.07 7.98
CA HIS A 150 3.69 -4.55 8.41
C HIS A 150 4.26 -3.51 7.44
N LEU A 151 4.18 -3.75 6.13
CA LEU A 151 4.65 -2.83 5.10
C LEU A 151 3.84 -1.52 5.07
N LEU A 152 2.53 -1.61 5.30
CA LEU A 152 1.60 -0.48 5.28
C LEU A 152 1.28 0.06 6.67
N LYS A 153 2.17 -0.15 7.64
CA LYS A 153 1.94 0.23 9.04
C LYS A 153 1.51 1.69 9.15
N GLY A 154 0.35 1.93 9.74
CA GLY A 154 -0.23 3.27 9.91
C GLY A 154 -1.05 3.78 8.73
N MET A 155 -1.04 3.08 7.58
CA MET A 155 -1.81 3.44 6.39
C MET A 155 -3.05 2.57 6.16
N VAL A 156 -3.19 1.46 6.88
CA VAL A 156 -4.30 0.49 6.79
C VAL A 156 -4.86 0.16 8.17
N LYS A 157 -6.11 -0.31 8.24
CA LYS A 157 -6.60 -0.96 9.46
C LYS A 157 -5.94 -2.34 9.60
N PRO A 158 -5.57 -2.76 10.83
CA PRO A 158 -4.95 -4.06 11.06
C PRO A 158 -5.79 -5.21 10.54
N VAL A 159 -5.16 -6.31 10.10
CA VAL A 159 -5.89 -7.56 9.90
C VAL A 159 -6.40 -8.00 11.27
N SER A 160 -7.68 -8.33 11.38
CA SER A 160 -8.23 -8.80 12.65
C SER A 160 -7.61 -10.16 12.96
N LEU A 161 -6.62 -10.21 13.84
CA LEU A 161 -6.25 -11.46 14.49
C LEU A 161 -7.48 -11.91 15.29
N PRO A 162 -7.89 -13.18 15.21
CA PRO A 162 -8.92 -13.69 16.11
C PRO A 162 -8.49 -13.37 17.54
N THR A 163 -9.23 -12.49 18.21
CA THR A 163 -9.05 -12.21 19.63
C THR A 163 -9.22 -13.54 20.35
N ARG A 164 -8.27 -13.90 21.22
CA ARG A 164 -8.52 -14.90 22.25
C ARG A 164 -9.79 -14.48 22.97
N HIS A 165 -10.88 -15.21 22.77
CA HIS A 165 -11.87 -15.29 23.83
C HIS A 165 -11.18 -16.04 24.97
N ASP A 166 -10.97 -15.31 26.06
CA ASP A 166 -10.54 -15.86 27.34
C ASP A 166 -11.43 -17.07 27.69
N GLN A 167 -10.79 -18.20 27.95
CA GLN A 167 -11.29 -19.25 28.83
C GLN A 167 -10.57 -19.13 30.15
#